data_AF-A0A1V2H8J3-F1
#
_entry.id   AF-A0A1V2H8J3-F1
#
_cell.length_a   1.000
_cell.length_b   1.000
_cell.length_c   1.000
_cell.angle_alpha   90.00
_cell.angle_beta   90.00
_cell.angle_gamma   90.00
#
_symmetry.space_group_name_H-M   'P 1'
#
loop_
_entity.id
_entity.type
_entity.pdbx_description
1 polymer ?
#
loop_
_entity_poly.entity_id
_entity_poly.type
_entity_poly.pdbx_seq_one_letter_code
_entity_poly.pdbx_strand_id
1 'polypeptide(L)'
;MRTKELRAKRAKLITDAQALIDKEGETPEEIIRFDAMMAEADGLKAQIDCLENALQLQAEPAEQTLETADRQGISADQAEDNR
;
A
#
# COMPACT_ATOMS: atom_id res chain seq x y z
N MET A 1 -8.30 3.83 -8.79
CA MET A 1 -7.86 3.51 -10.17
C MET A 1 -6.34 3.56 -10.30
N ARG A 2 -5.67 4.63 -9.84
CA ARG A 2 -4.21 4.81 -9.94
C ARG A 2 -3.35 3.65 -9.44
N THR A 3 -3.66 3.05 -8.28
CA THR A 3 -2.90 1.90 -7.74
C THR A 3 -3.06 0.62 -8.57
N LYS A 4 -4.24 0.39 -9.18
CA LYS A 4 -4.47 -0.77 -10.04
C LYS A 4 -3.62 -0.71 -11.32
N GLU A 5 -3.52 0.47 -11.93
CA GLU A 5 -2.67 0.68 -13.12
C GLU A 5 -1.19 0.52 -12.79
N LEU A 6 -0.73 1.05 -11.66
CA LEU A 6 0.65 0.89 -11.20
C LEU A 6 0.99 -0.59 -10.91
N ARG A 7 0.07 -1.33 -10.28
CA ARG A 7 0.21 -2.78 -10.06
C ARG A 7 0.28 -3.54 -11.39
N ALA A 8 -0.54 -3.19 -12.38
CA ALA A 8 -0.51 -3.80 -13.71
C ALA A 8 0.82 -3.50 -14.43
N LYS A 9 1.30 -2.25 -14.37
CA LYS A 9 2.60 -1.87 -14.92
C LYS A 9 3.73 -2.65 -14.26
N ARG A 10 3.74 -2.74 -12.93
CA ARG A 10 4.74 -3.51 -12.18
C ARG A 10 4.71 -5.00 -12.57
N ALA A 11 3.54 -5.61 -12.65
CA ALA A 11 3.39 -7.01 -13.02
C ALA A 11 3.95 -7.29 -14.42
N LYS A 12 3.57 -6.44 -15.40
CA LYS A 12 4.11 -6.54 -16.76
C LYS A 12 5.64 -6.44 -16.78
N LEU A 13 6.18 -5.49 -16.04
CA LEU A 13 7.62 -5.23 -16.03
C LEU A 13 8.42 -6.40 -15.43
N ILE A 14 7.87 -7.07 -14.40
CA ILE A 14 8.45 -8.30 -13.84
C ILE A 14 8.38 -9.44 -14.86
N THR A 15 7.25 -9.62 -15.54
CA THR A 15 7.10 -10.65 -16.57
C THR A 15 8.06 -10.44 -17.73
N ASP A 16 8.18 -9.19 -18.21
CA ASP A 16 9.10 -8.82 -19.28
C ASP A 16 10.56 -9.04 -18.86
N ALA A 17 10.91 -8.72 -17.60
CA ALA A 17 12.23 -8.99 -17.04
C ALA A 17 12.52 -10.49 -17.00
N GLN A 18 11.61 -11.30 -16.44
CA GLN A 18 11.76 -12.75 -16.35
C GLN A 18 11.98 -13.39 -17.72
N ALA A 19 11.28 -12.92 -18.76
CA ALA A 19 11.46 -13.41 -20.12
C ALA A 19 12.88 -13.18 -20.69
N LEU A 20 13.67 -12.25 -20.14
CA LEU A 20 15.06 -12.02 -20.55
C LEU A 20 16.00 -13.13 -20.04
N ILE A 21 15.68 -13.72 -18.88
CA ILE A 21 16.53 -14.70 -18.19
C ILE A 21 15.97 -16.13 -18.22
N ASP A 22 14.79 -16.36 -18.81
CA ASP A 22 14.16 -17.69 -18.84
C ASP A 22 14.66 -18.57 -20.00
N LYS A 23 15.77 -18.19 -20.65
CA LYS A 23 16.32 -18.85 -21.84
C LYS A 23 17.75 -19.32 -21.60
N GLU A 24 18.13 -20.44 -22.20
CA GLU A 24 19.53 -20.90 -22.14
C GLU A 24 20.45 -19.95 -22.92
N GLY A 25 21.54 -19.51 -22.29
CA GLY A 25 22.56 -18.66 -22.93
C GLY A 25 22.28 -17.17 -22.86
N GLU A 26 21.78 -16.68 -21.72
CA GLU A 26 21.61 -15.25 -21.44
C GLU A 26 22.92 -14.47 -21.63
N THR A 27 22.84 -13.32 -22.28
CA THR A 27 24.02 -12.45 -22.41
C THR A 27 24.19 -11.54 -21.18
N PRO A 28 25.41 -11.07 -20.88
CA PRO A 28 25.63 -10.10 -19.79
C PRO A 28 24.74 -8.85 -19.92
N GLU A 29 24.44 -8.41 -21.13
CA GLU A 29 23.56 -7.27 -21.39
C GLU A 29 22.09 -7.57 -21.02
N GLU A 30 21.66 -8.82 -21.13
CA GLU A 30 20.30 -9.25 -20.77
C GLU A 30 20.15 -9.33 -19.25
N ILE A 31 21.18 -9.79 -18.55
CA ILE A 31 21.25 -9.76 -17.08
C ILE A 31 21.21 -8.30 -16.57
N ILE A 32 21.98 -7.39 -17.17
CA ILE A 32 21.95 -5.97 -16.80
C ILE A 32 20.57 -5.35 -17.03
N ARG A 33 19.90 -5.71 -18.13
CA ARG A 33 18.53 -5.25 -18.41
C ARG A 33 17.53 -5.83 -17.43
N PHE A 34 17.66 -7.10 -17.05
CA PHE A 34 16.85 -7.73 -16.01
C PHE A 34 16.96 -6.96 -14.70
N ASP A 35 18.19 -6.70 -14.24
CA ASP A 35 18.43 -5.96 -12.99
C ASP A 35 17.83 -4.55 -13.03
N ALA A 36 17.99 -3.84 -14.15
CA ALA A 36 17.42 -2.51 -14.34
C ALA A 36 15.88 -2.54 -14.31
N MET A 37 15.27 -3.55 -14.92
CA MET A 37 13.82 -3.73 -14.90
C MET A 37 13.33 -4.06 -13.48
N MET A 38 13.99 -4.98 -12.78
CA MET A 38 13.62 -5.31 -11.40
C MET A 38 13.73 -4.10 -10.46
N ALA A 39 14.75 -3.26 -10.63
CA ALA A 39 14.87 -2.00 -9.91
C ALA A 39 13.70 -1.02 -10.19
N GLU A 40 13.24 -0.90 -11.44
CA GLU A 40 12.04 -0.12 -11.76
C GLU A 40 10.78 -0.72 -11.11
N ALA A 41 10.65 -2.05 -11.11
CA ALA A 41 9.52 -2.74 -10.47
C ALA A 41 9.46 -2.51 -8.95
N ASP A 42 10.62 -2.44 -8.30
CA ASP A 42 10.72 -2.11 -6.87
C ASP A 42 10.39 -0.64 -6.59
N GLY A 43 10.83 0.27 -7.46
CA GLY A 43 10.41 1.68 -7.40
C GLY A 43 8.89 1.84 -7.54
N LEU A 44 8.26 1.08 -8.44
CA LEU A 44 6.79 1.06 -8.57
C LEU A 44 6.12 0.45 -7.34
N LYS A 45 6.71 -0.58 -6.73
CA LYS A 45 6.20 -1.16 -5.47
C LYS A 45 6.16 -0.12 -4.36
N ALA A 46 7.25 0.62 -4.14
CA ALA A 46 7.31 1.65 -3.11
C ALA A 46 6.24 2.73 -3.31
N GLN A 47 5.99 3.14 -4.56
CA GLN A 47 4.92 4.10 -4.88
C GLN A 47 3.52 3.54 -4.60
N ILE A 48 3.27 2.28 -4.94
CA ILE A 48 2.02 1.59 -4.66
C ILE A 48 1.78 1.52 -3.14
N ASP A 49 2.78 1.07 -2.38
CA ASP A 49 2.69 0.92 -0.93
C ASP A 49 2.40 2.27 -0.25
N CYS A 50 3.04 3.36 -0.71
CA CYS A 50 2.79 4.71 -0.20
C CYS A 50 1.34 5.17 -0.48
N LEU A 51 0.85 4.98 -1.71
CA LEU A 51 -0.52 5.36 -2.09
C LEU A 51 -1.58 4.54 -1.33
N GLU A 52 -1.32 3.26 -1.11
CA GLU A 52 -2.25 2.37 -0.42
C GLU A 52 -2.31 2.69 1.06
N ASN A 53 -1.18 2.96 1.70
CA ASN A 53 -1.15 3.46 3.07
C ASN A 53 -1.90 4.78 3.19
N ALA A 54 -1.70 5.74 2.28
CA ALA A 54 -2.41 7.01 2.31
C ALA A 54 -3.93 6.85 2.14
N LEU A 55 -4.38 5.90 1.31
CA LEU A 55 -5.80 5.57 1.16
C LEU A 55 -6.37 4.90 2.40
N GLN A 56 -5.61 4.01 3.04
CA GLN A 56 -6.01 3.37 4.29
C GLN A 56 -6.19 4.40 5.40
N LEU A 57 -5.23 5.31 5.59
CA LEU A 57 -5.32 6.38 6.58
C LEU A 57 -6.51 7.33 6.31
N GLN A 58 -6.85 7.58 5.04
CA GLN A 58 -8.02 8.39 4.67
C GLN A 58 -9.35 7.64 4.81
N ALA A 59 -9.34 6.31 4.81
CA ALA A 59 -10.51 5.49 5.06
C ALA A 59 -10.78 5.30 6.56
N GLU A 60 -9.82 5.61 7.44
CA GLU A 60 -9.96 5.60 8.90
C GLU A 60 -10.41 6.93 9.55
N PRO A 61 -11.52 7.59 9.12
CA PRO A 61 -12.20 8.56 9.98
C PRO A 61 -13.67 8.17 10.18
N ALA A 62 -13.95 7.17 11.02
CA ALA A 62 -15.31 6.95 11.59
C ALA A 62 -15.37 5.92 12.73
N GLU A 63 -14.55 4.86 12.72
CA GLU A 63 -14.77 3.75 13.66
C GLU A 63 -14.24 4.00 15.09
N GLN A 64 -13.25 4.87 15.27
CA GLN A 64 -12.69 5.14 16.60
C GLN A 64 -13.51 6.12 17.46
N THR A 65 -14.50 6.81 16.90
CA THR A 65 -15.30 7.81 17.64
C THR A 65 -16.57 7.22 18.28
N LEU A 66 -17.02 6.03 17.86
CA LEU A 66 -18.20 5.38 18.44
C LEU A 66 -17.84 4.44 19.60
N GLU A 67 -16.67 3.81 19.58
CA GLU A 67 -16.27 2.85 20.63
C GLU A 67 -15.85 3.53 21.95
N THR A 68 -15.62 4.84 21.95
CA THR A 68 -15.29 5.63 23.15
C THR A 68 -16.51 6.28 23.80
N ALA A 69 -17.64 6.44 23.09
CA ALA A 69 -18.88 6.99 23.65
C ALA A 69 -19.68 5.94 24.45
N ASP A 70 -19.71 4.68 24.00
CA ASP A 70 -20.43 3.61 24.72
C ASP A 70 -19.68 3.08 25.95
N ARG A 71 -18.38 3.38 26.09
CA ARG A 71 -17.55 2.87 27.20
C ARG A 71 -17.45 3.83 28.39
N GLN A 72 -17.86 5.08 28.22
CA GLN A 72 -18.00 6.05 29.30
C GLN A 72 -19.48 6.20 29.64
N GLY A 73 -20.00 5.25 30.41
CA GLY A 73 -21.30 5.34 31.09
C GLY A 73 -21.33 6.46 32.12
N ILE A 74 -21.12 7.70 31.69
CA ILE A 74 -21.30 8.90 32.49
C ILE A 74 -22.73 9.36 32.19
N SER A 75 -23.67 8.77 32.91
CA SER A 75 -25.04 9.30 33.00
C SER A 75 -24.95 10.78 33.36
N ALA A 76 -25.66 11.62 32.60
CA ALA A 76 -25.71 13.08 32.76
C ALA A 76 -26.34 13.57 34.09
N ASP A 77 -26.43 12.71 35.11
CA ASP A 77 -27.28 12.86 36.29
C ASP A 77 -26.48 13.07 37.60
N GLN A 78 -25.16 13.30 37.54
CA GLN A 78 -24.31 13.51 38.73
C GLN A 78 -23.66 14.90 38.84
N ALA A 79 -24.05 15.87 38.01
CA ALA A 79 -23.40 17.18 37.98
C ALA A 79 -24.05 18.26 38.87
N GLU A 80 -25.17 17.99 39.56
CA GLU A 80 -25.91 19.04 40.30
C GLU A 80 -25.91 18.96 41.84
N ASP A 81 -25.24 18.01 42.49
CA ASP A 81 -25.34 17.87 43.96
C ASP A 81 -24.01 18.01 44.71
N ASN A 82 -23.34 19.15 44.52
CA ASN A 82 -22.36 19.62 45.48
C ASN A 82 -22.32 21.15 45.48
N ARG A 83 -23.33 21.76 46.11
CA ARG A 83 -23.43 23.19 46.39
C ARG A 83 -23.45 23.43 47.89
#